data_AF-A0A1F5Z660-F1
#
_entry.id   AF-A0A1F5Z660-F1
#
_cell.length_a   1.000
_cell.length_b   1.000
_cell.length_c   1.000
_cell.angle_alpha   90.00
_cell.angle_beta   90.00
_cell.angle_gamma   90.00
#
_symmetry.space_group_name_H-M   'P 1'
#
loop_
_entity.id
_entity.type
_entity.pdbx_description
1 polymer ?
#
loop_
_entity_poly.entity_id
_entity_poly.type
_entity_poly.pdbx_seq_one_letter_code
_entity_poly.pdbx_strand_id
1 'polypeptide(L)'
;MGNINREYLRSVIFGIEDSLVSTTGLIAGISIGAESRRVVLLGGIVAIMVEAVSMGAGEYLSDDAVSELDKLKRPKERPLISGLLMFTSYLMAGLVPLVPVIIFSYPASIAFSVGFALAGLFLLGFSKGRLLKTSPFKGGFKILLVGGLATAIGVIVGSLFEI
;
A
#
# COMPACT_ATOMS: atom_id res chain seq x y z
N MET A 1 7.81 -13.14 24.31
CA MET A 1 7.13 -12.69 23.08
C MET A 1 7.50 -13.66 21.96
N GLY A 2 6.51 -14.26 21.30
CA GLY A 2 6.74 -15.30 20.27
C GLY A 2 7.64 -14.80 19.14
N ASN A 3 8.45 -15.69 18.57
CA ASN A 3 9.26 -15.45 17.37
C ASN A 3 8.34 -15.08 16.20
N ILE A 4 8.02 -13.80 16.05
CA ILE A 4 7.45 -13.28 14.81
C ILE A 4 8.55 -13.37 13.77
N ASN A 5 8.33 -14.14 12.70
CA ASN A 5 9.29 -14.18 11.60
C ASN A 5 9.42 -12.76 11.02
N ARG A 6 10.66 -12.25 10.98
CA ARG A 6 10.96 -10.89 10.53
C ARG A 6 10.60 -10.69 9.07
N GLU A 7 10.70 -11.73 8.23
CA GLU A 7 10.22 -11.66 6.85
C GLU A 7 8.72 -11.46 6.80
N TYR A 8 7.94 -12.26 7.52
CA TYR A 8 6.48 -12.11 7.53
C TYR A 8 6.04 -10.72 7.97
N LEU A 9 6.69 -10.16 9.01
CA LEU A 9 6.42 -8.79 9.42
C LEU A 9 6.81 -7.76 8.35
N ARG A 10 7.95 -7.97 7.67
CA ARG A 10 8.39 -7.14 6.54
C ARG A 10 7.36 -7.19 5.41
N SER A 11 6.94 -8.36 4.96
CA SER A 11 6.01 -8.55 3.83
C SER A 11 4.66 -7.92 4.13
N VAL A 12 4.15 -8.07 5.36
CA VAL A 12 2.91 -7.40 5.80
C VAL A 12 3.06 -5.88 5.77
N ILE A 13 4.09 -5.32 6.42
CA ILE A 13 4.30 -3.87 6.48
C ILE A 13 4.49 -3.30 5.07
N PHE A 14 5.27 -3.98 4.24
CA PHE A 14 5.55 -3.54 2.87
C PHE A 14 4.28 -3.54 2.01
N GLY A 15 3.45 -4.59 2.07
CA GLY A 15 2.18 -4.62 1.35
C GLY A 15 1.21 -3.51 1.79
N ILE A 16 1.15 -3.19 3.09
CA ILE A 16 0.32 -2.06 3.57
C ILE A 16 0.88 -0.72 3.09
N GLU A 17 2.20 -0.53 3.20
CA GLU A 17 2.89 0.71 2.81
C GLU A 17 2.70 0.98 1.31
N ASP A 18 2.97 0.00 0.47
CA ASP A 18 2.86 0.13 -0.98
C ASP A 18 1.42 0.38 -1.42
N SER A 19 0.46 -0.41 -0.91
CA SER A 19 -0.94 -0.26 -1.28
C SER A 19 -1.50 1.10 -0.92
N LEU A 20 -1.26 1.59 0.31
CA LEU A 20 -1.73 2.91 0.72
C LEU A 20 -1.10 4.02 -0.13
N VAL A 21 0.17 3.90 -0.51
CA VAL A 21 0.85 4.90 -1.36
C VAL A 21 0.28 4.89 -2.77
N SER A 22 0.25 3.73 -3.44
CA SER A 22 -0.15 3.65 -4.86
C SER A 22 -1.62 3.96 -5.07
N THR A 23 -2.51 3.39 -4.23
CA THR A 23 -3.96 3.58 -4.37
C THR A 23 -4.39 5.02 -4.06
N THR A 24 -3.74 5.69 -3.11
CA THR A 24 -4.04 7.10 -2.80
C THR A 24 -3.65 8.01 -3.96
N GLY A 25 -2.46 7.79 -4.53
CA GLY A 25 -2.02 8.56 -5.69
C GLY A 25 -2.88 8.33 -6.91
N LEU A 26 -3.27 7.08 -7.15
CA LEU A 26 -4.17 6.71 -8.23
C LEU A 26 -5.57 7.33 -8.06
N ILE A 27 -6.17 7.24 -6.87
CA ILE A 27 -7.49 7.81 -6.60
C ILE A 27 -7.46 9.33 -6.77
N ALA A 28 -6.43 9.99 -6.23
CA ALA A 28 -6.26 11.42 -6.38
C ALA A 28 -6.11 11.81 -7.86
N GLY A 29 -5.24 11.13 -8.61
CA GLY A 29 -5.02 11.41 -10.03
C GLY A 29 -6.24 11.19 -10.91
N ILE A 30 -6.88 10.01 -10.82
CA ILE A 30 -8.07 9.68 -11.60
C ILE A 30 -9.23 10.62 -11.26
N SER A 31 -9.36 11.04 -10.00
CA SER A 31 -10.43 11.96 -9.59
C SER A 31 -10.32 13.33 -10.24
N ILE A 32 -9.10 13.81 -10.47
CA ILE A 32 -8.85 15.07 -11.19
C ILE A 32 -9.07 14.87 -12.69
N GLY A 33 -8.54 13.79 -13.27
CA GLY A 33 -8.59 13.60 -14.72
C GLY A 33 -9.97 13.25 -15.29
N ALA A 34 -10.82 12.53 -14.56
CA ALA A 34 -12.10 12.01 -15.11
C ALA A 34 -13.36 12.55 -14.41
N GLU A 35 -13.19 13.31 -13.33
CA GLU A 35 -14.25 13.87 -12.46
C GLU A 35 -15.42 12.94 -12.11
N SER A 36 -15.23 11.62 -12.18
CA SER A 36 -16.31 10.64 -12.08
C SER A 36 -16.04 9.63 -11.00
N ARG A 37 -16.91 9.62 -9.97
CA ARG A 37 -16.86 8.64 -8.88
C ARG A 37 -16.85 7.19 -9.39
N ARG A 38 -17.57 6.89 -10.49
CA ARG A 38 -17.60 5.53 -11.06
C ARG A 38 -16.24 5.13 -11.64
N VAL A 39 -15.56 6.05 -12.32
CA VAL A 39 -14.24 5.81 -12.92
C VAL A 39 -13.18 5.66 -11.82
N VAL A 40 -13.24 6.50 -10.79
CA VAL A 40 -12.34 6.42 -9.61
C VAL A 40 -12.48 5.06 -8.91
N LEU A 41 -13.71 4.62 -8.62
CA LEU A 41 -13.95 3.34 -7.95
C LEU A 41 -13.52 2.16 -8.82
N LEU A 42 -13.85 2.18 -10.12
CA LEU A 42 -13.45 1.12 -11.04
C LEU A 42 -11.92 1.02 -11.16
N GLY A 43 -11.26 2.15 -11.41
CA GLY A 43 -9.80 2.21 -11.51
C GLY A 43 -9.11 1.76 -10.21
N GLY A 44 -9.59 2.23 -9.06
CA GLY A 44 -9.05 1.84 -7.76
C GLY A 44 -9.22 0.34 -7.46
N ILE A 45 -10.41 -0.23 -7.67
CA ILE A 45 -10.65 -1.66 -7.44
C ILE A 45 -9.80 -2.51 -8.37
N VAL A 46 -9.72 -2.17 -9.66
CA VAL A 46 -8.91 -2.90 -10.63
C VAL A 46 -7.43 -2.83 -10.25
N ALA A 47 -6.92 -1.64 -9.95
CA ALA A 47 -5.53 -1.46 -9.55
C ALA A 47 -5.19 -2.26 -8.30
N ILE A 48 -6.03 -2.20 -7.26
CA ILE A 48 -5.82 -2.95 -6.03
C ILE A 48 -5.73 -4.45 -6.31
N MET A 49 -6.65 -5.01 -7.09
CA MET A 49 -6.69 -6.44 -7.37
C MET A 49 -5.46 -6.88 -8.18
N VAL A 50 -5.09 -6.12 -9.22
CA VAL A 50 -3.95 -6.43 -10.09
C VAL A 50 -2.63 -6.28 -9.32
N GLU A 51 -2.44 -5.18 -8.60
CA GLU A 51 -1.22 -4.93 -7.82
C GLU A 51 -1.08 -5.92 -6.66
N ALA A 52 -2.16 -6.28 -5.95
CA ALA A 52 -2.10 -7.29 -4.90
C ALA A 52 -1.57 -8.63 -5.42
N VAL A 53 -2.10 -9.10 -6.56
CA VAL A 53 -1.64 -10.34 -7.21
C VAL A 53 -0.19 -10.22 -7.64
N SER A 54 0.19 -9.11 -8.27
CA SER A 54 1.55 -8.86 -8.73
C SER A 54 2.55 -8.85 -7.57
N MET A 55 2.24 -8.16 -6.49
CA MET A 55 3.09 -8.09 -5.29
C MET A 55 3.19 -9.43 -4.58
N GLY A 56 2.06 -10.11 -4.35
CA GLY A 56 2.06 -11.43 -3.69
C GLY A 56 2.82 -12.49 -4.48
N ALA A 57 2.64 -12.52 -5.81
CA ALA A 57 3.41 -13.40 -6.68
C ALA A 57 4.90 -13.01 -6.72
N GLY A 58 5.20 -11.71 -6.75
CA GLY A 58 6.56 -11.18 -6.75
C GLY A 58 7.35 -11.56 -5.49
N GLU A 59 6.74 -11.45 -4.31
CA GLU A 59 7.36 -11.88 -3.06
C GLU A 59 7.52 -13.40 -3.01
N TYR A 60 6.53 -14.18 -3.45
CA TYR A 60 6.65 -15.63 -3.55
C TYR A 60 7.85 -16.03 -4.44
N LEU A 61 7.94 -15.47 -5.64
CA LEU A 61 9.03 -15.79 -6.58
C LEU A 61 10.39 -15.32 -6.05
N SER A 62 10.42 -14.18 -5.37
CA SER A 62 11.65 -13.64 -4.77
C SER A 62 12.16 -14.53 -3.63
N ASP A 63 11.28 -14.89 -2.70
CA ASP A 63 11.64 -15.76 -1.57
C ASP A 63 11.97 -17.18 -2.03
N ASP A 64 11.25 -17.71 -3.03
CA ASP A 64 11.53 -19.03 -3.61
C ASP A 64 12.92 -19.05 -4.24
N ALA A 65 13.26 -18.06 -5.07
CA ALA A 65 14.59 -17.93 -5.68
C ALA A 65 15.72 -17.80 -4.65
N VAL A 66 15.52 -17.00 -3.58
CA VAL A 66 16.49 -16.90 -2.47
C VAL A 66 16.63 -18.24 -1.76
N SER A 67 15.53 -18.95 -1.51
CA SER A 67 15.55 -20.26 -0.86
C SER A 67 16.29 -21.32 -1.69
N GLU A 68 16.23 -21.23 -3.02
CA GLU A 68 16.97 -22.11 -3.92
C GLU A 68 18.49 -21.92 -3.82
N LEU A 69 18.93 -20.67 -3.68
CA LEU A 69 20.33 -20.31 -3.49
C LEU A 69 20.85 -20.74 -2.11
N ASP A 70 20.00 -20.63 -1.08
CA ASP A 70 20.35 -20.88 0.32
C ASP A 70 20.18 -22.34 0.77
N LYS A 71 19.93 -23.29 -0.14
CA LYS A 71 19.81 -24.75 0.10
C LYS A 71 20.97 -25.37 0.92
N LEU A 72 22.06 -24.62 1.18
CA LEU A 72 23.20 -25.03 2.00
C LEU A 72 23.27 -24.43 3.42
N LYS A 73 22.46 -23.42 3.81
CA LYS A 73 22.74 -22.62 5.04
C LYS A 73 21.58 -22.21 5.96
N ARG A 74 20.30 -22.36 5.61
CA ARG A 74 19.18 -21.81 6.43
C ARG A 74 17.93 -22.69 6.55
N PRO A 75 17.14 -22.55 7.64
CA PRO A 75 15.85 -23.24 7.78
C PRO A 75 14.88 -22.80 6.67
N LYS A 76 14.08 -23.75 6.14
CA LYS A 76 13.07 -23.48 5.12
C LYS A 76 12.06 -22.44 5.60
N GLU A 77 12.22 -21.20 5.14
CA GLU A 77 11.13 -20.23 5.08
C GLU A 77 10.05 -20.77 4.14
N ARG A 78 8.82 -20.28 4.26
CA ARG A 78 7.69 -20.71 3.43
C ARG A 78 7.36 -19.57 2.44
N PRO A 79 7.95 -19.55 1.23
CA PRO A 79 7.73 -18.49 0.23
C PRO A 79 6.24 -18.22 0.01
N LEU A 80 5.43 -19.29 -0.01
CA LEU A 80 3.98 -19.19 -0.17
C LEU A 80 3.29 -18.38 0.94
N ILE A 81 3.76 -18.48 2.19
CA ILE A 81 3.19 -17.71 3.31
C ILE A 81 3.56 -16.24 3.16
N SER A 82 4.81 -15.93 2.80
CA SER A 82 5.28 -14.56 2.59
C SER A 82 4.49 -13.85 1.49
N GLY A 83 4.33 -14.51 0.34
CA GLY A 83 3.51 -14.01 -0.77
C GLY A 83 2.04 -13.84 -0.41
N LEU A 84 1.44 -14.79 0.35
CA LEU A 84 0.06 -14.67 0.80
C LEU A 84 -0.14 -13.53 1.81
N LEU A 85 0.81 -13.34 2.72
CA LEU A 85 0.79 -12.23 3.68
C LEU A 85 0.88 -10.88 2.96
N MET A 86 1.74 -10.77 1.94
CA MET A 86 1.83 -9.55 1.13
C MET A 86 0.54 -9.31 0.33
N PHE A 87 0.02 -10.33 -0.35
CA PHE A 87 -1.23 -10.24 -1.11
C PHE A 87 -2.38 -9.75 -0.22
N THR A 88 -2.58 -10.39 0.93
CA THR A 88 -3.69 -10.07 1.84
C THR A 88 -3.52 -8.71 2.51
N SER A 89 -2.30 -8.36 2.93
CA SER A 89 -2.06 -7.06 3.56
C SER A 89 -2.24 -5.91 2.57
N TYR A 90 -1.75 -6.08 1.34
CA TYR A 90 -1.95 -5.13 0.25
C TYR A 90 -3.44 -4.97 -0.04
N LEU A 91 -4.17 -6.08 -0.26
CA LEU A 91 -5.59 -6.05 -0.61
C LEU A 91 -6.42 -5.30 0.46
N MET A 92 -6.16 -5.57 1.74
CA MET A 92 -6.86 -4.94 2.85
C MET A 92 -6.53 -3.46 2.99
N ALA A 93 -5.26 -3.10 2.82
CA ALA A 93 -4.81 -1.71 2.91
C ALA A 93 -5.34 -0.85 1.77
N GLY A 94 -5.41 -1.37 0.55
CA GLY A 94 -5.90 -0.63 -0.61
C GLY A 94 -7.38 -0.25 -0.52
N LEU A 95 -8.17 -0.98 0.27
CA LEU A 95 -9.56 -0.64 0.51
C LEU A 95 -9.72 0.62 1.39
N VAL A 96 -8.71 0.97 2.19
CA VAL A 96 -8.77 2.11 3.13
C VAL A 96 -9.13 3.42 2.42
N PRO A 97 -8.44 3.86 1.34
CA PRO A 97 -8.84 5.06 0.61
C PRO A 97 -10.17 4.89 -0.16
N LEU A 98 -10.55 3.69 -0.57
CA LEU A 98 -11.84 3.49 -1.25
C LEU A 98 -13.05 3.66 -0.33
N VAL A 99 -12.92 3.35 0.97
CA VAL A 99 -14.04 3.45 1.93
C VAL A 99 -14.63 4.87 1.96
N PRO A 100 -13.85 5.96 2.11
CA PRO A 100 -14.39 7.31 2.01
C PRO A 100 -15.02 7.64 0.65
N VAL A 101 -14.49 7.12 -0.47
CA VAL A 101 -15.08 7.31 -1.81
C VAL A 101 -16.47 6.68 -1.91
N ILE A 102 -16.71 5.58 -1.20
CA ILE A 102 -18.00 4.88 -1.18
C ILE A 102 -19.00 5.58 -0.25
N ILE A 103 -18.57 6.04 0.92
CA ILE A 103 -19.48 6.51 1.97
C ILE A 103 -19.84 7.99 1.80
N PHE A 104 -18.90 8.84 1.40
CA PHE A 104 -19.11 10.29 1.35
C PHE A 104 -19.59 10.77 -0.04
N SER A 105 -20.14 11.98 -0.08
CA SER A 105 -20.59 12.64 -1.31
C SER A 105 -19.41 13.12 -2.16
N TYR A 106 -19.51 12.90 -3.47
CA TYR A 106 -18.54 13.39 -4.46
C TYR A 106 -18.78 14.89 -4.74
N PRO A 107 -17.74 15.76 -4.85
CA PRO A 107 -16.30 15.45 -4.88
C PRO A 107 -15.60 15.42 -3.51
N ALA A 108 -16.27 15.84 -2.43
CA ALA A 108 -15.67 15.94 -1.09
C ALA A 108 -15.10 14.59 -0.58
N SER A 109 -15.64 13.47 -1.04
CA SER A 109 -15.16 12.12 -0.73
C SER A 109 -13.67 11.89 -1.06
N ILE A 110 -13.13 12.59 -2.06
CA ILE A 110 -11.72 12.47 -2.46
C ILE A 110 -10.79 13.06 -1.39
N ALA A 111 -11.13 14.23 -0.85
CA ALA A 111 -10.35 14.85 0.23
C ALA A 111 -10.33 13.95 1.48
N PHE A 112 -11.47 13.36 1.84
CA PHE A 112 -11.54 12.37 2.92
C PHE A 112 -10.73 11.12 2.61
N SER A 113 -10.80 10.58 1.39
CA SER A 113 -10.00 9.43 0.95
C SER A 113 -8.50 9.67 1.15
N VAL A 114 -7.99 10.77 0.58
CA VAL A 114 -6.58 11.15 0.68
C VAL A 114 -6.19 11.40 2.14
N GLY A 115 -7.01 12.13 2.89
CA GLY A 115 -6.76 12.42 4.30
C GLY A 115 -6.65 11.16 5.16
N PHE A 116 -7.57 10.21 4.99
CA PHE A 116 -7.57 8.94 5.74
C PHE A 116 -6.36 8.08 5.38
N ALA A 117 -5.99 8.00 4.09
CA ALA A 117 -4.85 7.20 3.69
C ALA A 117 -3.51 7.81 4.14
N LEU A 118 -3.33 9.13 4.04
CA LEU A 118 -2.16 9.82 4.56
C LEU A 118 -2.05 9.68 6.09
N ALA A 119 -3.17 9.77 6.81
CA ALA A 119 -3.20 9.46 8.24
C ALA A 119 -2.81 8.00 8.51
N GLY A 120 -3.34 7.05 7.71
CA GLY A 120 -2.97 5.63 7.76
C GLY A 120 -1.48 5.39 7.56
N LEU A 121 -0.86 6.03 6.57
CA LEU A 121 0.59 5.97 6.30
C LEU A 121 1.41 6.52 7.47
N PHE A 122 1.00 7.66 8.03
CA PHE A 122 1.67 8.23 9.20
C PHE A 122 1.58 7.27 10.40
N LEU A 123 0.38 6.73 10.67
CA LEU A 123 0.15 5.77 11.75
C LEU A 123 0.93 4.47 11.55
N LEU A 124 1.03 3.98 10.31
CA LEU A 124 1.86 2.83 9.96
C LEU A 124 3.33 3.11 10.27
N GLY A 125 3.88 4.24 9.80
CA GLY A 125 5.27 4.61 10.05
C GLY A 125 5.58 4.86 11.52
N PHE A 126 4.62 5.42 12.25
CA PHE A 126 4.71 5.60 13.69
C PHE A 126 4.70 4.26 14.44
N SER A 127 3.82 3.35 14.06
CA SER A 127 3.72 2.00 14.63
C SER A 127 4.97 1.18 14.35
N LYS A 128 5.46 1.20 13.09
CA LYS A 128 6.73 0.61 12.67
C LYS A 128 7.90 1.15 13.49
N GLY A 129 7.94 2.46 13.72
CA GLY A 129 8.98 3.09 14.54
C GLY A 129 8.98 2.59 15.99
N ARG A 130 7.80 2.47 16.62
CA ARG A 130 7.65 1.89 17.96
C ARG A 130 8.05 0.42 18.02
N LEU A 131 7.57 -0.39 17.07
CA LEU A 131 7.88 -1.82 17.00
C LEU A 131 9.37 -2.08 16.82
N LEU A 132 10.05 -1.28 16.00
CA LEU A 132 11.47 -1.40 15.72
C LEU A 132 12.37 -0.63 16.70
N LYS A 133 11.81 -0.03 17.77
CA LYS A 133 12.54 0.80 18.75
C LYS A 133 13.38 1.91 18.10
N THR A 134 12.86 2.51 17.03
CA THR A 134 13.44 3.68 16.35
C THR A 134 12.55 4.92 16.60
N SER A 135 12.94 6.09 16.10
CA SER A 135 12.17 7.33 16.28
C SER A 135 10.80 7.26 15.57
N PRO A 136 9.66 7.16 16.30
CA PRO A 136 8.35 6.92 15.69
C PRO A 136 7.88 8.06 14.78
N PHE A 137 8.08 9.30 15.21
CA PHE A 137 7.70 10.47 14.43
C PHE A 137 8.51 10.59 13.15
N LYS A 138 9.82 10.32 13.19
CA LYS A 138 10.65 10.32 11.97
C LYS A 138 10.19 9.23 10.99
N GLY A 139 9.81 8.05 11.51
CA GLY A 139 9.23 6.97 10.70
C GLY A 139 7.92 7.37 10.04
N GLY A 140 6.98 7.93 10.82
CA GLY A 140 5.70 8.43 10.34
C GLY A 140 5.85 9.50 9.25
N PHE A 141 6.69 10.52 9.50
CA PHE A 141 6.95 11.57 8.51
C PHE A 141 7.61 11.04 7.24
N LYS A 142 8.53 10.08 7.34
CA LYS A 142 9.19 9.50 6.16
C LYS A 142 8.19 8.84 5.22
N ILE A 143 7.28 8.01 5.75
CA ILE A 143 6.27 7.32 4.93
C ILE A 143 5.23 8.33 4.42
N LEU A 144 4.81 9.27 5.27
CA LEU A 144 3.89 10.34 4.88
C LEU A 144 4.43 11.16 3.68
N LEU A 145 5.73 11.47 3.66
CA LEU A 145 6.36 12.16 2.54
C LEU A 145 6.31 11.33 1.25
N VAL A 146 6.59 10.03 1.32
CA VAL A 146 6.50 9.14 0.15
C VAL A 146 5.07 9.10 -0.39
N GLY A 147 4.07 8.92 0.48
CA GLY A 147 2.65 8.95 0.09
C GLY A 147 2.20 10.29 -0.45
N GLY A 148 2.63 11.39 0.16
CA GLY A 148 2.35 12.75 -0.30
C GLY A 148 2.95 13.03 -1.68
N LEU A 149 4.17 12.57 -1.94
CA LEU A 149 4.82 12.68 -3.25
C LEU A 149 4.08 11.86 -4.32
N ALA A 150 3.75 10.60 -4.02
CA ALA A 150 2.96 9.77 -4.94
C ALA A 150 1.59 10.40 -5.25
N THR A 151 0.94 10.99 -4.23
CA THR A 151 -0.32 11.72 -4.38
C THR A 151 -0.15 12.95 -5.27
N ALA A 152 0.90 13.74 -5.04
CA ALA A 152 1.19 14.91 -5.87
C ALA A 152 1.47 14.52 -7.32
N ILE A 153 2.25 13.46 -7.56
CA ILE A 153 2.51 12.93 -8.91
C ILE A 153 1.20 12.48 -9.56
N GLY A 154 0.35 11.74 -8.84
CA GLY A 154 -0.95 11.31 -9.33
C GLY A 154 -1.82 12.50 -9.77
N VAL A 155 -1.93 13.53 -8.93
CA VAL A 155 -2.67 14.77 -9.24
C VAL A 155 -2.09 15.48 -10.46
N ILE A 156 -0.76 15.62 -10.55
CA ILE A 156 -0.11 16.24 -11.70
C ILE A 156 -0.44 15.47 -12.98
N VAL A 157 -0.28 14.13 -12.97
CA VAL A 157 -0.61 13.31 -14.14
C VAL A 157 -2.09 13.40 -14.49
N GLY A 158 -2.98 13.35 -13.50
CA GLY A 158 -4.43 13.52 -13.71
C GLY A 158 -4.78 14.83 -14.39
N SER A 159 -4.16 15.93 -13.96
CA SER A 159 -4.38 17.26 -14.54
C SER A 159 -3.89 17.40 -15.99
N LEU A 160 -2.98 16.55 -16.46
CA LEU A 160 -2.50 16.57 -17.86
C LEU A 160 -3.48 15.92 -18.85
N PHE A 161 -4.34 15.03 -18.35
CA PHE A 161 -5.26 14.24 -19.17
C PHE A 161 -6.71 14.50 -18.74
N GLU A 162 -7.04 15.71 -18.29
CA GLU A 162 -8.43 16.11 -17.98
C GLU A 162 -9.31 15.83 -19.21
N ILE A 163 -10.25 14.88 -19.06
CA ILE A 163 -11.14 14.34 -20.10
C ILE A 163 -12.61 14.40 -19.70
#